data_AF-A0A0J1FS35-F1
#
_entry.id   AF-A0A0J1FS35-F1
#
_cell.length_a   1.000
_cell.length_b   1.000
_cell.length_c   1.000
_cell.angle_alpha   90.00
_cell.angle_beta   90.00
_cell.angle_gamma   90.00
#
_symmetry.space_group_name_H-M   'P 1'
#
loop_
_entity.id
_entity.type
_entity.pdbx_description
1 polymer ?
#
loop_
_entity_poly.entity_id
_entity_poly.type
_entity_poly.pdbx_seq_one_letter_code
_entity_poly.pdbx_strand_id
1 'polypeptide(L)'
;MKSTPNYGLQQPEPNDTIDLVTLETNNMNVIDAQMKANANAVVAAQTAANGSVPQSKLGAAGGVATLDSNGNVPVSQLGNVPLPANATSSATGLVEVAAAPVSGAPVASSQVASAKEMQITSTSAQTIASYTPAANGNFEARVSFRVVIAATNVTITIGYTSVGGAQTYTALNAQACPVGEYSIVPFSFNAIAGQPITIKVTASVANQIYASGGITGV
;
A
#
# COMPACT_ATOMS: atom_id res chain seq x y z
N MET A 1 75.75 15.23 -15.42
CA MET A 1 74.62 14.34 -15.77
C MET A 1 73.51 15.14 -16.39
N LYS A 2 73.21 14.87 -17.66
CA LYS A 2 72.07 15.47 -18.37
C LYS A 2 70.80 14.75 -17.96
N SER A 3 69.70 15.47 -17.71
CA SER A 3 68.41 14.88 -17.31
C SER A 3 67.34 15.01 -18.39
N THR A 4 66.34 14.14 -18.37
CA THR A 4 65.19 14.22 -19.30
C THR A 4 64.24 15.37 -18.94
N PRO A 5 63.43 15.89 -19.89
CA PRO A 5 62.59 17.07 -19.65
C PRO A 5 61.33 16.86 -18.80
N ASN A 6 60.65 15.70 -18.85
CA ASN A 6 59.36 15.53 -18.18
C ASN A 6 59.48 15.02 -16.74
N TYR A 7 60.36 14.04 -16.51
CA TYR A 7 60.52 13.35 -15.23
C TYR A 7 61.96 13.36 -14.69
N GLY A 8 62.88 14.09 -15.33
CA GLY A 8 64.23 14.31 -14.80
C GLY A 8 65.11 13.06 -14.73
N LEU A 9 64.84 12.05 -15.56
CA LEU A 9 65.59 10.79 -15.57
C LEU A 9 67.05 11.05 -15.99
N GLN A 10 68.01 10.43 -15.31
CA GLN A 10 69.44 10.67 -15.57
C GLN A 10 69.89 9.97 -16.85
N GLN A 11 70.57 10.71 -17.72
CA GLN A 11 71.20 10.15 -18.92
C GLN A 11 72.58 9.57 -18.57
N PRO A 12 72.98 8.44 -19.20
CA PRO A 12 74.32 7.88 -19.04
C PRO A 12 75.40 8.89 -19.44
N GLU A 13 76.56 8.86 -18.76
CA GLU A 13 77.67 9.76 -19.07
C GLU A 13 78.57 9.18 -20.18
N PRO A 14 79.28 10.02 -20.96
CA PRO A 14 80.08 9.57 -22.12
C PRO A 14 81.17 8.52 -21.85
N ASN A 15 81.54 8.30 -20.59
CA ASN A 15 82.58 7.38 -20.13
C ASN A 15 82.06 6.12 -19.41
N ASP A 16 80.74 5.94 -19.30
CA ASP A 16 80.15 4.69 -18.82
C ASP A 16 80.33 3.61 -19.91
N THR A 17 81.11 2.55 -19.63
CA THR A 17 81.54 1.51 -20.61
C THR A 17 80.41 0.62 -21.17
N ILE A 18 79.56 1.17 -22.05
CA ILE A 18 78.72 0.39 -22.98
C ILE A 18 78.89 0.97 -24.39
N ASP A 19 79.57 0.22 -25.26
CA ASP A 19 79.73 0.54 -26.68
C ASP A 19 78.65 -0.13 -27.54
N LEU A 20 77.70 0.66 -28.04
CA LEU A 20 76.77 0.37 -29.14
C LEU A 20 76.36 1.71 -29.79
N VAL A 21 76.88 2.03 -30.98
CA VAL A 21 76.54 3.23 -31.77
C VAL A 21 75.04 3.42 -32.08
N THR A 22 74.12 2.49 -31.80
CA THR A 22 72.74 2.58 -32.36
C THR A 22 71.65 1.79 -31.62
N LEU A 23 71.63 1.70 -30.28
CA LEU A 23 70.56 0.96 -29.59
C LEU A 23 69.78 1.74 -28.51
N GLU A 24 69.29 2.96 -28.68
CA GLU A 24 68.98 3.81 -29.82
C GLU A 24 69.20 5.24 -29.29
N THR A 25 69.34 6.25 -30.15
CA THR A 25 69.77 7.63 -29.82
C THR A 25 68.98 8.39 -28.72
N ASN A 26 68.02 7.81 -27.97
CA ASN A 26 67.33 8.50 -26.88
C ASN A 26 66.69 7.60 -25.79
N ASN A 27 67.24 6.46 -25.36
CA ASN A 27 66.54 5.53 -24.44
C ASN A 27 65.86 6.19 -23.22
N MET A 28 66.56 7.04 -22.45
CA MET A 28 65.94 7.73 -21.31
C MET A 28 64.95 8.83 -21.73
N ASN A 29 65.20 9.53 -22.84
CA ASN A 29 64.25 10.51 -23.40
C ASN A 29 62.99 9.83 -23.98
N VAL A 30 63.13 8.64 -24.57
CA VAL A 30 62.04 7.81 -25.10
C VAL A 30 61.24 7.20 -23.95
N ILE A 31 61.92 6.70 -22.91
CA ILE A 31 61.26 6.25 -21.68
C ILE A 31 60.51 7.41 -21.02
N ASP A 32 61.12 8.59 -20.89
CA ASP A 32 60.50 9.80 -20.34
C ASP A 32 59.28 10.25 -21.14
N ALA A 33 59.40 10.27 -22.48
CA ALA A 33 58.29 10.58 -23.38
C ALA A 33 57.18 9.52 -23.31
N GLN A 34 57.52 8.23 -23.23
CA GLN A 34 56.55 7.15 -23.10
C GLN A 34 55.87 7.15 -21.73
N MET A 35 56.60 7.47 -20.65
CA MET A 35 56.03 7.66 -19.32
C MET A 35 55.05 8.83 -19.32
N LYS A 36 55.38 9.93 -19.99
CA LYS A 36 54.47 11.07 -20.16
C LYS A 36 53.24 10.69 -20.97
N ALA A 37 53.42 9.95 -22.06
CA ALA A 37 52.32 9.46 -22.90
C ALA A 37 51.41 8.50 -22.12
N ASN A 38 51.98 7.58 -21.34
CA ASN A 38 51.24 6.67 -20.48
C ASN A 38 50.48 7.43 -19.39
N ALA A 39 51.10 8.40 -18.73
CA ALA A 39 50.44 9.25 -17.75
C ALA A 39 49.26 10.02 -18.35
N ASN A 40 49.44 10.60 -19.54
CA ASN A 40 48.37 11.27 -20.27
C ASN A 40 47.26 10.30 -20.69
N ALA A 41 47.59 9.09 -21.12
CA ALA A 41 46.63 8.05 -21.46
C ALA A 41 45.82 7.58 -20.24
N VAL A 42 46.47 7.45 -19.07
CA VAL A 42 45.79 7.14 -17.80
C VAL A 42 44.83 8.27 -17.41
N VAL A 43 45.25 9.53 -17.52
CA VAL A 43 44.36 10.68 -17.26
C VAL A 43 43.17 10.66 -18.22
N ALA A 44 43.40 10.44 -19.52
CA ALA A 44 42.33 10.35 -20.51
C ALA A 44 41.35 9.20 -20.23
N ALA A 45 41.86 8.03 -19.87
CA ALA A 45 41.05 6.88 -19.49
C ALA A 45 40.24 7.14 -18.21
N GLN A 46 40.83 7.79 -17.20
CA GLN A 46 40.13 8.18 -15.97
C GLN A 46 39.02 9.20 -16.26
N THR A 47 39.29 10.19 -17.10
CA THR A 47 38.28 11.17 -17.52
C THR A 47 37.13 10.50 -18.28
N ALA A 48 37.43 9.56 -19.19
CA ALA A 48 36.41 8.80 -19.91
C ALA A 48 35.57 7.92 -18.97
N ALA A 49 36.22 7.22 -18.02
CA ALA A 49 35.53 6.39 -17.03
C ALA A 49 34.62 7.23 -16.11
N ASN A 50 35.09 8.39 -15.65
CA ASN A 50 34.27 9.32 -14.87
C ASN A 50 33.09 9.90 -15.66
N GLY A 51 33.20 9.96 -16.99
CA GLY A 51 32.15 10.41 -17.90
C GLY A 51 31.19 9.31 -18.39
N SER A 52 31.30 8.07 -17.88
CA SER A 52 30.47 6.93 -18.33
C SER A 52 28.97 7.21 -18.22
N VAL A 53 28.57 8.12 -17.33
CA VAL A 53 27.26 8.77 -17.36
C VAL A 53 27.46 10.24 -17.75
N PRO A 54 27.05 10.65 -18.97
CA PRO A 54 27.11 12.05 -19.36
C PRO A 54 26.25 12.89 -18.41
N GLN A 55 26.77 14.03 -17.94
CA GLN A 55 26.07 14.90 -16.99
C GLN A 55 24.70 15.37 -17.52
N SER A 56 24.57 15.52 -18.84
CA SER A 56 23.30 15.87 -19.51
C SER A 56 22.22 14.78 -19.44
N LYS A 57 22.58 13.56 -19.00
CA LYS A 57 21.64 12.44 -18.82
C LYS A 57 21.20 12.28 -17.36
N LEU A 58 21.81 12.99 -16.42
CA LEU A 58 21.42 12.94 -15.01
C LEU A 58 20.11 13.71 -14.79
N GLY A 59 19.08 13.03 -14.29
CA GLY A 59 17.78 13.62 -13.98
C GLY A 59 16.96 14.07 -15.19
N ALA A 60 17.42 13.76 -16.41
CA ALA A 60 16.70 14.02 -17.65
C ALA A 60 15.71 12.89 -17.97
N ALA A 61 14.63 13.20 -18.69
CA ALA A 61 13.70 12.20 -19.20
C ALA A 61 14.42 11.18 -20.10
N GLY A 62 14.23 9.88 -19.83
CA GLY A 62 14.95 8.80 -20.52
C GLY A 62 16.44 8.69 -20.19
N GLY A 63 16.89 9.37 -19.12
CA GLY A 63 18.26 9.33 -18.60
C GLY A 63 18.42 8.48 -17.34
N VAL A 64 19.39 8.83 -16.50
CA VAL A 64 19.70 8.15 -15.24
C VAL A 64 19.21 9.01 -14.08
N ALA A 65 18.50 8.42 -13.12
CA ALA A 65 18.03 9.12 -11.94
C ALA A 65 19.21 9.60 -11.07
N THR A 66 19.12 10.81 -10.52
CA THR A 66 20.07 11.27 -9.49
C THR A 66 19.59 10.84 -8.11
N LEU A 67 20.51 10.71 -7.15
CA LEU A 67 20.16 10.50 -5.74
C LEU A 67 20.40 11.78 -4.93
N ASP A 68 19.56 12.03 -3.94
CA ASP A 68 19.73 13.08 -2.93
C ASP A 68 20.74 12.67 -1.84
N SER A 69 20.91 13.52 -0.82
CA SER A 69 21.83 13.26 0.30
C SER A 69 21.49 12.02 1.12
N ASN A 70 20.26 11.52 0.99
CA ASN A 70 19.76 10.34 1.70
C ASN A 70 19.79 9.10 0.80
N GLY A 71 20.27 9.21 -0.44
CA GLY A 71 20.30 8.10 -1.39
C GLY A 71 18.98 7.86 -2.12
N ASN A 72 18.04 8.81 -2.11
CA ASN A 72 16.72 8.68 -2.72
C ASN A 72 16.61 9.46 -4.04
N VAL A 73 15.74 9.03 -4.94
CA VAL A 73 15.43 9.80 -6.16
C VAL A 73 14.64 11.06 -5.77
N PRO A 74 15.09 12.29 -6.14
CA PRO A 74 14.37 13.51 -5.84
C PRO A 74 12.96 13.52 -6.43
N VAL A 75 11.99 14.04 -5.67
CA VAL A 75 10.56 14.06 -6.07
C VAL A 75 10.29 14.79 -7.38
N SER A 76 11.13 15.78 -7.73
CA SER A 76 11.03 16.51 -9.01
C SER A 76 11.28 15.62 -10.23
N GLN A 77 11.93 14.47 -10.07
CA GLN A 77 12.16 13.49 -11.15
C GLN A 77 11.05 12.45 -11.28
N LEU A 78 10.12 12.39 -10.32
CA LEU A 78 9.02 11.41 -10.32
C LEU A 78 7.83 11.86 -11.18
N GLY A 79 7.77 13.14 -11.55
CA GLY A 79 6.75 13.71 -12.44
C GLY A 79 5.32 13.52 -11.90
N ASN A 80 4.65 12.47 -12.40
CA ASN A 80 3.22 12.22 -12.25
C ASN A 80 2.88 11.08 -11.29
N VAL A 81 3.80 10.60 -10.45
CA VAL A 81 3.46 9.65 -9.38
C VAL A 81 2.36 10.29 -8.53
N PRO A 82 1.10 9.84 -8.60
CA PRO A 82 0.02 10.49 -7.89
C PRO A 82 0.30 10.31 -6.41
N LEU A 83 0.38 11.41 -5.66
CA LEU A 83 0.38 11.32 -4.21
C LEU A 83 -1.02 10.83 -3.82
N PRO A 84 -1.17 9.65 -3.18
CA PRO A 84 -2.43 9.33 -2.53
C PRO A 84 -2.72 10.46 -1.55
N ALA A 85 -3.97 10.93 -1.47
CA ALA A 85 -4.38 12.08 -0.63
C ALA A 85 -4.03 11.91 0.87
N ASN A 86 -3.58 10.73 1.28
CA ASN A 86 -3.33 10.33 2.66
C ASN A 86 -1.90 9.77 2.88
N ALA A 87 -0.99 9.88 1.89
CA ALA A 87 0.35 9.33 2.03
C ALA A 87 1.26 10.28 2.84
N THR A 88 1.67 9.85 4.03
CA THR A 88 2.87 10.40 4.66
C THR A 88 4.08 9.74 4.00
N SER A 89 5.00 10.54 3.45
CA SER A 89 6.19 10.06 2.75
C SER A 89 7.04 9.13 3.64
N SER A 90 7.13 7.84 3.29
CA SER A 90 8.16 6.95 3.84
C SER A 90 9.32 6.85 2.86
N ALA A 91 10.55 6.96 3.38
CA ALA A 91 11.79 7.07 2.62
C ALA A 91 12.18 5.81 1.79
N THR A 92 11.37 4.75 1.81
CA THR A 92 11.69 3.46 1.18
C THR A 92 10.93 3.18 -0.12
N GLY A 93 10.16 4.14 -0.65
CA GLY A 93 9.43 3.96 -1.91
C GLY A 93 8.33 2.89 -1.87
N LEU A 94 8.08 2.29 -0.69
CA LEU A 94 6.88 1.50 -0.44
C LEU A 94 5.82 2.45 0.09
N VAL A 95 4.69 2.48 -0.62
CA VAL A 95 3.47 3.08 -0.11
C VAL A 95 3.03 2.24 1.09
N GLU A 96 3.43 2.64 2.28
CA GLU A 96 2.83 2.09 3.49
C GLU A 96 1.47 2.78 3.63
N VAL A 97 0.46 2.20 2.98
CA VAL A 97 -0.90 2.65 3.25
C VAL A 97 -1.24 2.12 4.65
N ALA A 98 -1.40 3.03 5.61
CA ALA A 98 -1.90 2.68 6.94
C ALA A 98 -3.23 1.89 6.89
N ALA A 99 -3.92 1.93 5.75
CA ALA A 99 -4.99 1.01 5.36
C ALA A 99 -4.99 0.83 3.83
N ALA A 100 -4.89 -0.41 3.32
CA ALA A 100 -4.80 -0.73 1.88
C ALA A 100 -5.63 0.19 0.96
N PRO A 101 -5.09 0.60 -0.20
CA PRO A 101 -5.75 1.55 -1.07
C PRO A 101 -7.02 0.90 -1.64
N VAL A 102 -8.17 1.41 -1.24
CA VAL A 102 -9.43 1.08 -1.89
C VAL A 102 -9.45 1.75 -3.26
N SER A 103 -8.91 1.07 -4.27
CA SER A 103 -9.39 1.24 -5.66
C SER A 103 -10.91 1.31 -5.61
N GLY A 104 -11.57 2.20 -6.36
CA GLY A 104 -13.04 2.32 -6.38
C GLY A 104 -13.73 0.95 -6.22
N ALA A 105 -14.24 0.72 -5.02
CA ALA A 105 -14.80 -0.53 -4.49
C ALA A 105 -14.09 -1.84 -4.93
N PRO A 106 -13.04 -2.35 -4.22
CA PRO A 106 -12.60 -3.73 -4.43
C PRO A 106 -13.40 -4.70 -3.54
N VAL A 107 -14.12 -4.15 -2.55
CA VAL A 107 -15.16 -4.74 -1.70
C VAL A 107 -15.70 -3.54 -0.93
N ALA A 108 -16.89 -3.02 -1.25
CA ALA A 108 -17.70 -2.47 -0.15
C ALA A 108 -17.65 -3.58 0.91
N SER A 109 -17.29 -3.29 2.16
CA SER A 109 -17.42 -4.31 3.20
C SER A 109 -18.80 -4.89 3.02
N SER A 110 -18.91 -6.14 2.55
CA SER A 110 -20.23 -6.62 2.08
C SER A 110 -21.22 -6.39 3.20
N GLN A 111 -20.77 -6.61 4.44
CA GLN A 111 -21.38 -6.11 5.66
C GLN A 111 -21.24 -4.57 5.84
N VAL A 112 -22.34 -3.85 5.69
CA VAL A 112 -22.46 -2.38 5.82
C VAL A 112 -22.95 -1.91 7.19
N ALA A 113 -23.43 -2.85 8.03
CA ALA A 113 -23.68 -2.64 9.46
C ALA A 113 -23.66 -3.98 10.18
N SER A 114 -23.16 -4.02 11.42
CA SER A 114 -23.26 -5.20 12.28
C SER A 114 -23.22 -4.89 13.77
N ALA A 115 -23.78 -5.82 14.54
CA ALA A 115 -23.50 -5.98 15.96
C ALA A 115 -23.23 -7.45 16.25
N LYS A 116 -22.35 -7.70 17.21
CA LYS A 116 -21.97 -9.03 17.65
C LYS A 116 -22.26 -9.15 19.14
N GLU A 117 -22.96 -10.21 19.53
CA GLU A 117 -23.23 -10.56 20.92
C GLU A 117 -23.84 -9.40 21.73
N MET A 118 -24.81 -8.69 21.14
CA MET A 118 -25.54 -7.64 21.84
C MET A 118 -26.59 -8.27 22.77
N GLN A 119 -26.51 -7.99 24.08
CA GLN A 119 -27.51 -8.46 25.03
C GLN A 119 -28.84 -7.72 24.83
N ILE A 120 -29.94 -8.46 24.78
CA ILE A 120 -31.29 -7.89 24.77
C ILE A 120 -31.73 -7.67 26.21
N THR A 121 -31.60 -6.44 26.68
CA THR A 121 -31.72 -6.05 28.11
C THR A 121 -33.12 -5.67 28.56
N SER A 122 -34.09 -5.62 27.65
CA SER A 122 -35.48 -5.24 27.93
C SER A 122 -36.45 -6.08 27.11
N THR A 123 -37.73 -6.03 27.48
CA THR A 123 -38.81 -6.70 26.74
C THR A 123 -39.38 -5.85 25.61
N SER A 124 -38.87 -4.64 25.42
CA SER A 124 -39.18 -3.80 24.25
C SER A 124 -38.23 -4.12 23.10
N ALA A 125 -38.67 -3.87 21.87
CA ALA A 125 -37.85 -4.10 20.69
C ALA A 125 -36.55 -3.28 20.72
N GLN A 126 -35.41 -3.93 20.54
CA GLN A 126 -34.10 -3.29 20.47
C GLN A 126 -33.51 -3.43 19.07
N THR A 127 -32.99 -2.34 18.53
CA THR A 127 -32.30 -2.34 17.23
C THR A 127 -30.87 -2.84 17.42
N ILE A 128 -30.55 -3.98 16.81
CA ILE A 128 -29.19 -4.56 16.89
C ILE A 128 -28.30 -4.14 15.72
N ALA A 129 -28.88 -3.81 14.57
CA ALA A 129 -28.15 -3.28 13.43
C ALA A 129 -29.04 -2.30 12.65
N SER A 130 -28.43 -1.23 12.14
CA SER A 130 -29.11 -0.23 11.33
C SER A 130 -28.19 0.28 10.23
N TYR A 131 -28.73 0.48 9.03
CA TYR A 131 -28.00 1.02 7.89
C TYR A 131 -28.92 1.90 7.03
N THR A 132 -28.46 3.07 6.63
CA THR A 132 -29.18 3.95 5.70
C THR A 132 -28.47 3.92 4.34
N PRO A 133 -29.06 3.30 3.30
CA PRO A 133 -28.45 3.23 1.98
C PRO A 133 -28.21 4.61 1.37
N ALA A 134 -27.03 4.81 0.77
CA ALA A 134 -26.73 6.01 -0.01
C ALA A 134 -27.33 5.97 -1.43
N ALA A 135 -27.68 4.77 -1.92
CA ALA A 135 -28.28 4.52 -3.22
C ALA A 135 -29.32 3.41 -3.10
N ASN A 136 -30.23 3.32 -4.07
CA ASN A 136 -31.14 2.19 -4.19
C ASN A 136 -30.32 0.93 -4.49
N GLY A 137 -30.63 -0.19 -3.85
CA GLY A 137 -29.85 -1.39 -4.03
C GLY A 137 -30.46 -2.62 -3.37
N ASN A 138 -29.82 -3.76 -3.62
CA ASN A 138 -30.18 -5.02 -3.01
C ASN A 138 -29.35 -5.22 -1.75
N PHE A 139 -30.01 -5.74 -0.72
CA PHE A 139 -29.43 -5.96 0.59
C PHE A 139 -29.83 -7.33 1.12
N GLU A 140 -29.03 -7.82 2.06
CA GLU A 140 -29.32 -9.04 2.81
C GLU A 140 -29.17 -8.78 4.31
N ALA A 141 -30.16 -9.22 5.08
CA ALA A 141 -30.11 -9.19 6.54
C ALA A 141 -29.83 -10.59 7.09
N ARG A 142 -28.85 -10.67 8.00
CA ARG A 142 -28.45 -11.90 8.69
C ARG A 142 -28.62 -11.71 10.18
N VAL A 143 -29.22 -12.69 10.85
CA VAL A 143 -29.42 -12.66 12.31
C VAL A 143 -29.14 -14.03 12.89
N SER A 144 -28.36 -14.05 13.96
CA SER A 144 -28.18 -15.20 14.85
C SER A 144 -28.32 -14.75 16.29
N PHE A 145 -28.71 -15.66 17.17
CA PHE A 145 -28.82 -15.35 18.59
C PHE A 145 -28.64 -16.60 19.44
N ARG A 146 -28.33 -16.38 20.71
CA ARG A 146 -28.30 -17.44 21.72
C ARG A 146 -29.21 -17.07 22.89
N VAL A 147 -29.95 -18.05 23.37
CA VAL A 147 -30.72 -17.99 24.61
C VAL A 147 -29.90 -18.63 25.72
N VAL A 148 -29.69 -17.95 26.84
CA VAL A 148 -28.63 -18.32 27.80
C VAL A 148 -29.09 -18.76 29.19
N ILE A 149 -30.24 -18.30 29.73
CA ILE A 149 -30.63 -18.64 31.11
C ILE A 149 -31.88 -19.53 31.13
N ALA A 150 -32.96 -19.12 30.46
CA ALA A 150 -34.20 -19.88 30.38
C ALA A 150 -34.92 -19.63 29.06
N ALA A 151 -35.88 -20.50 28.73
CA ALA A 151 -36.69 -20.34 27.53
C ALA A 151 -37.38 -18.97 27.51
N THR A 152 -37.34 -18.31 26.34
CA THR A 152 -37.97 -17.01 26.12
C THR A 152 -38.59 -16.97 24.74
N ASN A 153 -39.68 -16.23 24.57
CA ASN A 153 -40.26 -16.00 23.27
C ASN A 153 -39.46 -14.90 22.56
N VAL A 154 -39.13 -15.11 21.29
CA VAL A 154 -38.28 -14.23 20.49
C VAL A 154 -39.05 -13.72 19.28
N THR A 155 -39.01 -12.41 19.07
CA THR A 155 -39.50 -11.77 17.84
C THR A 155 -38.34 -11.08 17.14
N ILE A 156 -38.19 -11.32 15.84
CA ILE A 156 -37.16 -10.69 15.01
C ILE A 156 -37.84 -10.07 13.80
N THR A 157 -37.63 -8.77 13.61
CA THR A 157 -38.17 -8.04 12.45
C THR A 157 -37.07 -7.27 11.73
N ILE A 158 -37.20 -7.21 10.40
CA ILE A 158 -36.39 -6.38 9.53
C ILE A 158 -37.30 -5.33 8.91
N GLY A 159 -37.10 -4.07 9.29
CA GLY A 159 -37.78 -2.92 8.70
C GLY A 159 -36.95 -2.29 7.60
N TYR A 160 -37.55 -2.00 6.44
CA TYR A 160 -36.88 -1.38 5.29
C TYR A 160 -37.91 -0.63 4.42
N THR A 161 -37.47 0.27 3.55
CA THR A 161 -38.35 0.93 2.58
C THR A 161 -37.96 0.50 1.18
N SER A 162 -38.91 -0.08 0.45
CA SER A 162 -38.77 -0.45 -0.96
C SER A 162 -39.44 0.59 -1.86
N VAL A 163 -39.38 0.41 -3.18
CA VAL A 163 -40.15 1.22 -4.14
C VAL A 163 -41.66 1.19 -3.87
N GLY A 164 -42.17 0.14 -3.23
CA GLY A 164 -43.58 0.00 -2.82
C GLY A 164 -43.91 0.64 -1.47
N GLY A 165 -42.97 1.38 -0.85
CA GLY A 165 -43.13 1.99 0.46
C GLY A 165 -42.47 1.20 1.60
N ALA A 166 -42.81 1.57 2.84
CA ALA A 166 -42.27 0.95 4.05
C ALA A 166 -42.74 -0.51 4.17
N GLN A 167 -41.80 -1.39 4.49
CA GLN A 167 -41.99 -2.83 4.60
C GLN A 167 -41.46 -3.33 5.95
N THR A 168 -41.99 -4.46 6.41
CA THR A 168 -41.49 -5.17 7.57
C THR A 168 -41.54 -6.66 7.31
N TYR A 169 -40.38 -7.31 7.32
CA TYR A 169 -40.28 -8.77 7.29
C TYR A 169 -40.17 -9.29 8.72
N THR A 170 -41.01 -10.26 9.08
CA THR A 170 -40.99 -10.90 10.41
C THR A 170 -40.36 -12.28 10.28
N ALA A 171 -39.12 -12.42 10.75
CA ALA A 171 -38.37 -13.66 10.64
C ALA A 171 -38.69 -14.65 11.76
N LEU A 172 -39.00 -14.14 12.95
CA LEU A 172 -39.59 -14.89 14.07
C LEU A 172 -40.70 -14.04 14.69
N ASN A 173 -41.81 -14.68 15.03
CA ASN A 173 -42.96 -14.02 15.66
C ASN A 173 -43.27 -14.69 17.00
N ALA A 174 -42.80 -14.08 18.09
CA ALA A 174 -42.99 -14.56 19.47
C ALA A 174 -42.72 -16.05 19.64
N GLN A 175 -41.69 -16.57 18.96
CA GLN A 175 -41.38 -18.00 18.95
C GLN A 175 -40.72 -18.41 20.25
N ALA A 176 -41.25 -19.44 20.92
CA ALA A 176 -40.63 -19.99 22.12
C ALA A 176 -39.28 -20.64 21.77
N CYS A 177 -38.20 -20.10 22.31
CA CYS A 177 -36.84 -20.59 22.12
C CYS A 177 -36.27 -21.06 23.47
N PRO A 178 -36.06 -22.38 23.66
CA PRO A 178 -35.27 -22.92 24.75
C PRO A 178 -33.83 -22.37 24.79
N VAL A 179 -33.07 -22.68 25.85
CA VAL A 179 -31.64 -22.38 25.93
C VAL A 179 -30.91 -23.07 24.78
N GLY A 180 -30.13 -22.30 24.00
CA GLY A 180 -29.48 -22.80 22.80
C GLY A 180 -29.09 -21.69 21.81
N GLU A 181 -28.50 -22.10 20.69
CA GLU A 181 -28.10 -21.22 19.59
C GLU A 181 -29.07 -21.34 18.41
N TYR A 182 -29.34 -20.22 17.77
CA TYR A 182 -30.32 -20.09 16.71
C TYR A 182 -29.77 -19.23 15.57
N SER A 183 -30.02 -19.67 14.34
CA SER A 183 -29.73 -18.91 13.14
C SER A 183 -31.01 -18.71 12.34
N ILE A 184 -31.18 -17.50 11.81
CA ILE A 184 -32.27 -17.15 10.92
C ILE A 184 -31.78 -17.28 9.48
N VAL A 185 -32.67 -17.76 8.58
CA VAL A 185 -32.39 -17.78 7.15
C VAL A 185 -32.15 -16.33 6.67
N PRO A 186 -31.05 -16.04 5.96
CA PRO A 186 -30.80 -14.71 5.43
C PRO A 186 -31.97 -14.22 4.58
N PHE A 187 -32.34 -12.96 4.77
CA PHE A 187 -33.44 -12.34 4.03
C PHE A 187 -32.89 -11.31 3.05
N SER A 188 -33.11 -11.55 1.75
CA SER A 188 -32.73 -10.63 0.67
C SER A 188 -33.89 -9.72 0.29
N PHE A 189 -33.62 -8.43 0.11
CA PHE A 189 -34.63 -7.42 -0.22
C PHE A 189 -34.02 -6.23 -0.97
N ASN A 190 -34.86 -5.44 -1.63
CA ASN A 190 -34.47 -4.16 -2.21
C ASN A 190 -34.83 -3.02 -1.26
N ALA A 191 -33.91 -2.07 -1.10
CA ALA A 191 -34.12 -0.86 -0.30
C ALA A 191 -33.75 0.41 -1.09
N ILE A 192 -34.46 1.50 -0.80
CA ILE A 192 -34.23 2.80 -1.44
C ILE A 192 -33.27 3.69 -0.64
N ALA A 193 -32.62 4.62 -1.34
CA ALA A 193 -31.68 5.58 -0.76
C ALA A 193 -32.34 6.45 0.33
N GLY A 194 -31.57 6.76 1.37
CA GLY A 194 -31.96 7.68 2.44
C GLY A 194 -32.96 7.13 3.45
N GLN A 195 -33.40 5.87 3.31
CA GLN A 195 -34.34 5.23 4.25
C GLN A 195 -33.65 4.15 5.08
N PRO A 196 -33.87 4.10 6.40
CA PRO A 196 -33.16 3.15 7.25
C PRO A 196 -33.65 1.71 7.05
N ILE A 197 -32.69 0.80 6.98
CA ILE A 197 -32.86 -0.63 7.21
C ILE A 197 -32.57 -0.87 8.69
N THR A 198 -33.46 -1.55 9.40
CA THR A 198 -33.28 -1.87 10.83
C THR A 198 -33.55 -3.33 11.10
N ILE A 199 -32.68 -3.95 11.91
CA ILE A 199 -32.90 -5.29 12.48
C ILE A 199 -33.26 -5.09 13.95
N LYS A 200 -34.46 -5.52 14.33
CA LYS A 200 -34.96 -5.43 15.69
C LYS A 200 -35.18 -6.81 16.29
N VAL A 201 -34.80 -6.96 17.56
CA VAL A 201 -35.00 -8.17 18.35
C VAL A 201 -35.76 -7.82 19.61
N THR A 202 -36.75 -8.64 19.95
CA THR A 202 -37.51 -8.56 21.20
C THR A 202 -37.47 -9.92 21.89
N ALA A 203 -37.23 -9.91 23.19
CA ALA A 203 -37.37 -11.08 24.05
C ALA A 203 -38.58 -10.88 24.99
N SER A 204 -39.37 -11.91 25.26
CA SER A 204 -40.43 -11.83 26.28
C SER A 204 -39.87 -11.71 27.71
N VAL A 205 -38.61 -12.10 27.92
CA VAL A 205 -37.89 -11.95 29.18
C VAL A 205 -36.55 -11.28 28.91
N ALA A 206 -36.28 -10.17 29.61
CA ALA A 206 -35.03 -9.42 29.50
C ALA A 206 -33.80 -10.26 29.90
N ASN A 207 -32.63 -9.89 29.37
CA ASN A 207 -31.33 -10.47 29.68
C ASN A 207 -31.17 -11.98 29.35
N GLN A 208 -32.11 -12.54 28.60
CA GLN A 208 -32.08 -13.95 28.20
C GLN A 208 -31.31 -14.22 26.90
N ILE A 209 -31.09 -13.18 26.09
CA ILE A 209 -30.63 -13.34 24.72
C ILE A 209 -29.40 -12.47 24.48
N TYR A 210 -28.42 -13.04 23.79
CA TYR A 210 -27.40 -12.29 23.06
C TYR A 210 -27.64 -12.48 21.56
N ALA A 211 -27.79 -11.38 20.83
CA ALA A 211 -28.09 -11.38 19.41
C ALA A 211 -26.93 -10.77 18.60
N SER A 212 -26.68 -11.35 17.44
CA SER A 212 -25.76 -10.85 16.43
C SER A 212 -26.55 -10.59 15.15
N GLY A 213 -26.29 -9.46 14.50
CA GLY A 213 -27.01 -9.03 13.31
C GLY A 213 -26.06 -8.37 12.32
N GLY A 214 -26.35 -8.52 11.04
CA GLY A 214 -25.59 -7.88 9.97
C GLY A 214 -26.49 -7.50 8.79
N ILE A 215 -26.21 -6.36 8.19
CA ILE A 215 -26.81 -5.92 6.92
C ILE A 215 -25.69 -5.91 5.90
N THR A 216 -25.93 -6.52 4.74
CA THR A 216 -24.96 -6.64 3.66
C THR A 216 -25.50 -6.06 2.36
N GLY A 217 -24.71 -5.27 1.63
CA GLY A 217 -25.01 -4.89 0.25
C GLY A 217 -24.67 -6.04 -0.69
N VAL A 218 -25.58 -6.34 -1.63
CA VAL A 218 -25.48 -7.45 -2.60
C VAL A 218 -25.30 -6.92 -4.01
#